data_AF-A0A1C5RV17-F1
#
_entry.id   AF-A0A1C5RV17-F1
#
_cell.length_a   1.000
_cell.length_b   1.000
_cell.length_c   1.000
_cell.angle_alpha   90.00
_cell.angle_beta   90.00
_cell.angle_gamma   90.00
#
_symmetry.space_group_name_H-M   'P 1'
#
loop_
_entity.id
_entity.type
_entity.pdbx_description
1 polymer ?
#
loop_
_entity_poly.entity_id
_entity_poly.type
_entity_poly.pdbx_seq_one_letter_code
_entity_poly.pdbx_strand_id
1 'polypeptide(L)' 'MKDSYEDIIDLPHPASKKHERMSRMNRAAQFAPFSALTGLGRALKQTADKNEEKWEMEYGEENEDGIL' A
#
# COMPACT_ATOMS: atom_id res chain seq x y z
N MET A 1 2.18 -9.30 29.72
CA MET A 1 1.24 -10.40 30.00
C MET A 1 1.05 -11.16 28.72
N LYS A 2 1.13 -12.49 28.75
CA LYS A 2 1.05 -13.31 27.55
C LYS A 2 -0.40 -13.74 27.42
N ASP A 3 -1.16 -12.97 26.66
CA ASP A 3 -2.54 -13.30 26.30
C ASP A 3 -2.48 -14.45 25.30
N SER A 4 -2.27 -15.65 25.83
CA SER A 4 -2.24 -16.85 25.03
C SER A 4 -3.68 -17.28 24.83
N TYR A 5 -4.27 -16.93 23.68
CA TYR A 5 -5.60 -17.34 23.26
C TYR A 5 -5.72 -18.87 23.02
N GLU A 6 -4.85 -19.68 23.64
CA GLU A 6 -4.80 -21.15 23.60
C GLU A 6 -6.13 -21.79 24.02
N ASP A 7 -6.89 -21.14 24.90
CA ASP A 7 -8.19 -21.60 25.38
C ASP A 7 -9.34 -21.37 24.37
N ILE A 8 -9.16 -20.49 23.38
CA ILE A 8 -10.21 -20.11 22.44
C ILE A 8 -9.87 -20.34 20.95
N ILE A 9 -8.60 -20.53 20.58
CA ILE A 9 -8.18 -20.58 19.17
C ILE A 9 -8.73 -21.78 18.40
N ASP A 10 -8.90 -22.92 19.09
CA ASP A 10 -9.39 -24.17 18.51
C ASP A 10 -10.91 -24.36 18.67
N LEU A 11 -11.62 -23.37 19.23
CA LEU A 11 -13.07 -23.47 19.41
C LEU A 11 -13.79 -23.47 18.05
N PRO A 12 -14.87 -24.27 17.92
CA PRO A 12 -15.64 -24.33 16.69
C PRO A 12 -16.25 -22.97 16.37
N HIS A 13 -15.96 -22.45 15.18
CA HIS A 13 -16.50 -21.17 14.72
C HIS A 13 -17.93 -21.33 14.20
N PRO A 14 -18.95 -20.71 14.81
CA PRO A 14 -20.33 -20.88 14.39
C PRO A 14 -20.55 -20.34 12.98
N ALA A 15 -21.14 -21.17 12.12
CA ALA A 15 -21.65 -20.75 10.81
C ALA A 15 -23.16 -20.57 10.91
N SER A 16 -23.64 -19.39 10.56
CA SER A 16 -25.07 -19.11 10.53
C SER A 16 -25.73 -19.89 9.38
N LYS A 17 -26.83 -20.60 9.68
CA LYS A 17 -27.65 -21.29 8.67
C LYS A 17 -28.63 -20.37 7.94
N LYS A 18 -28.96 -19.22 8.55
CA LYS A 18 -29.95 -18.26 8.03
C LYS A 18 -29.32 -17.23 7.10
N HIS A 19 -28.15 -16.73 7.50
CA HIS A 19 -27.32 -15.81 6.74
C HIS A 19 -26.04 -16.54 6.34
N GLU A 20 -26.00 -17.03 5.11
CA GLU A 20 -24.81 -17.68 4.57
C GLU A 20 -23.64 -16.71 4.50
N ARG A 21 -22.42 -17.24 4.65
CA ARG A 21 -21.21 -16.43 4.57
C ARG A 21 -20.96 -16.02 3.12
N MET A 22 -20.61 -14.77 2.91
CA MET A 22 -20.20 -14.26 1.61
C MET A 22 -18.93 -14.97 1.12
N SER A 23 -18.92 -15.35 -0.17
CA SER A 23 -17.75 -15.95 -0.84
C SER A 23 -16.53 -15.01 -0.78
N ARG A 24 -15.32 -15.56 -0.88
CA ARG A 24 -14.09 -14.76 -0.86
C ARG A 24 -14.07 -13.72 -1.99
N MET A 25 -14.55 -14.09 -3.18
CA MET A 25 -14.61 -13.21 -4.35
C MET A 25 -15.58 -12.04 -4.15
N ASN A 26 -16.78 -12.31 -3.65
CA ASN A 26 -17.77 -11.26 -3.37
C ASN A 26 -17.28 -10.33 -2.26
N ARG A 27 -16.52 -10.87 -1.29
CA ARG A 27 -15.87 -10.07 -0.25
C ARG A 27 -14.78 -9.17 -0.83
N ALA A 28 -13.99 -9.64 -1.80
CA ALA A 28 -12.97 -8.85 -2.47
C ALA A 28 -13.57 -7.71 -3.32
N ALA A 29 -14.73 -7.94 -3.96
CA ALA A 29 -15.41 -6.94 -4.77
C ALA A 29 -15.78 -5.66 -3.98
N GLN A 30 -15.95 -5.75 -2.65
CA GLN A 30 -16.17 -4.58 -1.79
C GLN A 30 -15.02 -3.57 -1.87
N PHE A 31 -13.81 -4.04 -2.18
CA PHE A 31 -12.60 -3.22 -2.31
C PHE A 31 -12.31 -2.79 -3.75
N ALA A 32 -13.16 -3.16 -4.73
CA ALA A 32 -13.00 -2.75 -6.13
C ALA A 32 -12.89 -1.23 -6.33
N PRO A 33 -13.62 -0.36 -5.59
CA PRO A 33 -13.47 1.09 -5.71
C PRO A 33 -12.06 1.62 -5.44
N PHE A 34 -11.23 0.88 -4.68
CA PHE A 34 -9.87 1.28 -4.33
C PHE A 34 -8.80 0.62 -5.20
N SER A 35 -9.20 -0.14 -6.22
CA SER A 35 -8.27 -0.82 -7.13
C SER A 35 -7.27 0.14 -7.79
N ALA A 36 -7.69 1.37 -8.10
CA ALA A 36 -6.86 2.42 -8.68
C ALA A 36 -5.70 2.90 -7.77
N LEU A 37 -5.76 2.66 -6.46
CA LEU A 37 -4.66 3.00 -5.55
C LEU A 37 -3.52 1.98 -5.64
N THR A 38 -3.77 0.80 -6.20
CA THR A 38 -2.73 -0.21 -6.41
C THR A 38 -1.70 0.34 -7.41
N GLY A 39 -0.46 0.52 -6.98
CA GLY A 39 0.59 1.10 -7.83
C GLY A 39 0.67 2.64 -7.82
N LEU A 40 -0.22 3.34 -7.11
CA LEU A 40 -0.15 4.80 -6.97
C LEU A 40 1.17 5.23 -6.33
N GLY A 41 1.62 4.55 -5.27
CA GLY A 41 2.92 4.84 -4.62
C GLY A 41 4.11 4.68 -5.58
N ARG A 42 4.05 3.70 -6.49
CA ARG A 42 5.07 3.53 -7.54
C ARG A 42 5.00 4.68 -8.55
N ALA A 43 3.81 5.07 -9.00
CA ALA A 43 3.64 6.18 -9.94
C ALA A 43 4.11 7.52 -9.36
N LEU A 44 3.83 7.77 -8.08
CA LEU A 44 4.29 8.96 -7.36
C LEU A 44 5.83 8.99 -7.28
N LYS A 45 6.45 7.87 -6.89
CA LYS A 45 7.92 7.77 -6.84
C LYS A 45 8.54 8.04 -8.22
N GLN A 46 8.05 7.38 -9.27
CA GLN A 46 8.54 7.59 -10.63
C GLN A 46 8.40 9.04 -11.11
N THR A 47 7.37 9.75 -10.63
CA THR A 47 7.16 11.16 -10.97
C THR A 47 8.13 12.06 -10.22
N ALA A 48 8.40 11.76 -8.95
CA ALA A 48 9.41 12.45 -8.15
C ALA A 48 10.82 12.28 -8.74
N ASP A 49 11.24 11.04 -8.99
CA ASP A 49 12.56 10.71 -9.55
C ASP A 49 12.79 11.46 -10.89
N LYS A 50 11.81 11.42 -11.81
CA LYS A 50 11.89 12.16 -13.09
C LYS A 50 11.96 13.68 -12.92
N ASN A 51 11.35 14.21 -11.88
CA ASN A 51 11.36 15.65 -11.62
C ASN A 51 12.71 16.08 -11.03
N GLU A 52 13.30 15.26 -10.17
CA GLU A 52 14.65 15.44 -9.64
C GLU A 52 15.70 15.37 -10.76
N GLU A 53 15.66 14.34 -11.61
CA GLU A 53 16.55 14.24 -12.79
C GLU A 53 16.44 15.46 -13.71
N LYS A 54 15.22 15.96 -13.95
CA LYS A 54 15.00 17.17 -14.75
C LYS A 54 15.59 18.40 -14.08
N TRP A 55 15.41 18.55 -12.77
CA TRP A 55 15.96 19.65 -12.01
C TRP A 55 17.49 19.65 -12.06
N GLU A 56 18.12 18.49 -11.87
CA GLU A 56 19.57 18.32 -11.98
C GLU A 56 20.07 18.60 -13.41
N MET A 57 19.34 18.18 -14.45
CA MET A 57 19.72 18.50 -15.84
C MET A 57 19.57 19.97 -16.21
N GLU A 58 18.58 20.67 -15.65
CA GLU A 58 18.26 22.07 -15.98
C GLU A 58 19.04 23.08 -15.14
N TYR A 59 19.34 22.74 -13.87
CA TYR A 59 19.93 23.63 -12.87
C TYR A 59 21.13 23.02 -12.12
N GLY A 60 21.53 21.79 -12.42
CA GLY A 60 22.58 21.06 -11.68
C GLY A 60 24.02 21.39 -12.07
N GLU A 61 24.25 22.32 -12.98
CA GLU A 61 25.57 22.94 -13.18
C GLU A 61 25.52 24.42 -12.78
N GLU A 62 25.91 24.70 -11.54
CA GLU A 62 26.65 25.89 -11.11
C GLU A 62 26.95 25.70 -9.61
N ASN A 63 28.22 25.41 -9.26
CA ASN A 63 28.95 25.82 -8.03
C ASN A 63 30.26 25.00 -7.87
N GLU A 64 31.17 25.05 -8.84
CA GLU A 64 32.60 24.75 -8.60
C GLU A 64 33.51 25.77 -9.29
N ASP A 65 33.16 27.06 -9.26
CA ASP A 65 34.13 28.12 -9.57
C ASP A 65 34.46 28.94 -8.31
N GLY A 66 35.52 28.46 -7.65
CA GLY A 66 36.53 29.24 -6.92
C GLY A 66 36.09 30.42 -6.06
N ILE A 67 36.08 30.21 -4.74
CA ILE A 67 36.40 31.29 -3.80
C ILE A 67 37.82 31.00 -3.26
N LEU A 68 38.75 31.85 -3.70
CA LEU A 68 40.10 32.04 -3.15
C LEU A 68 40.04 32.57 -1.71
#